data_AF-L0HEJ3-F1
#
_entry.id   AF-L0HEJ3-F1
#
_cell.length_a   1.000
_cell.length_b   1.000
_cell.length_c   1.000
_cell.angle_alpha   90.00
_cell.angle_beta   90.00
_cell.angle_gamma   90.00
#
_symmetry.space_group_name_H-M   'P 1'
#
loop_
_entity.id
_entity.type
_entity.pdbx_description
1 polymer ?
#
loop_
_entity_poly.entity_id
_entity_poly.type
_entity_poly.pdbx_seq_one_letter_code
_entity_poly.pdbx_strand_id
1 'polypeptide(L)'
;MRGADETIPDFSDLTCTNLMIRLKMLLKKAPDGTPVVCYVRRDQKDTVETPFSRSGYEVKVHKADTNRYRVSLTKCEEEPDL
;
A
#
# COMPACT_ATOMS: atom_id res chain seq x y z
N MET A 1 12.42 -21.10 0.40
CA MET A 1 11.68 -19.90 -0.07
C MET A 1 10.20 -20.23 -0.03
N ARG A 2 9.47 -19.77 0.99
CA ARG A 2 8.06 -20.17 1.23
C ARG A 2 7.27 -18.95 1.74
N GLY A 3 6.15 -18.68 1.08
CA GLY A 3 4.95 -18.12 1.70
C GLY A 3 4.82 -16.60 1.77
N ALA A 4 4.60 -15.92 0.65
CA ALA A 4 3.92 -14.61 0.65
C ALA A 4 2.41 -14.77 0.35
N ASP A 5 1.84 -15.92 0.75
CA ASP A 5 0.40 -16.24 0.68
C ASP A 5 -0.24 -16.19 2.08
N GLU A 6 0.38 -15.45 3.02
CA GLU A 6 -0.27 -15.12 4.29
C GLU A 6 -1.22 -13.93 4.04
N THR A 7 -2.48 -14.24 3.76
CA THR A 7 -3.66 -13.35 3.83
C THR A 7 -3.37 -11.86 3.68
N ILE A 8 -3.41 -11.35 2.44
CA ILE A 8 -3.34 -9.91 2.17
C ILE A 8 -4.34 -9.19 3.08
N PRO A 9 -3.88 -8.27 3.96
CA PRO A 9 -4.73 -7.64 4.95
C PRO A 9 -5.82 -6.81 4.26
N ASP A 10 -7.04 -6.95 4.75
CA ASP A 10 -8.17 -6.14 4.30
C ASP A 10 -8.40 -4.97 5.26
N PHE A 11 -8.31 -3.76 4.72
CA PHE A 11 -8.51 -2.52 5.46
C PHE A 11 -9.79 -1.80 5.04
N SER A 12 -10.69 -2.47 4.32
CA SER A 12 -11.97 -1.92 3.88
C SER A 12 -12.82 -1.36 5.03
N ASP A 13 -12.65 -1.90 6.25
CA ASP A 13 -13.39 -1.43 7.44
C ASP A 13 -12.72 -0.27 8.18
N LEU A 14 -11.49 0.11 7.80
CA LEU A 14 -10.80 1.23 8.43
C LEU A 14 -11.35 2.59 7.94
N THR A 15 -11.31 3.59 8.80
CA THR A 15 -11.43 4.98 8.34
C THR A 15 -10.20 5.36 7.51
N CYS A 16 -10.31 6.35 6.62
CA CYS A 16 -9.18 6.85 5.84
C CYS A 16 -7.97 7.24 6.71
N THR A 17 -8.22 7.88 7.87
CA THR A 17 -7.16 8.23 8.83
C THR A 17 -6.46 6.99 9.40
N ASN A 18 -7.23 5.99 9.84
CA ASN A 18 -6.67 4.76 10.41
C ASN A 18 -5.91 3.94 9.36
N LEU A 19 -6.43 3.89 8.13
CA LEU A 19 -5.76 3.29 6.99
C LEU A 19 -4.39 3.93 6.77
N MET A 20 -4.31 5.25 6.67
CA MET A 20 -3.06 5.97 6.42
C MET A 20 -2.04 5.75 7.54
N ILE A 21 -2.47 5.76 8.80
CA ILE A 21 -1.59 5.47 9.94
C ILE A 21 -1.04 4.04 9.82
N ARG A 22 -1.91 3.06 9.55
CA ARG A 22 -1.52 1.65 9.44
C ARG A 22 -0.54 1.43 8.27
N LEU A 23 -0.82 2.02 7.11
CA LEU A 23 0.06 1.93 5.94
C LEU A 23 1.43 2.54 6.21
N LYS A 24 1.51 3.73 6.81
CA LYS A 24 2.80 4.34 7.18
C LYS A 24 3.60 3.47 8.15
N MET A 25 2.94 2.84 9.12
CA MET A 25 3.58 1.92 10.05
C MET A 25 4.11 0.66 9.34
N LEU A 26 3.35 0.10 8.40
CA LEU A 26 3.77 -1.07 7.62
C LEU A 26 4.94 -0.72 6.70
N LEU A 27 4.86 0.40 5.98
CA LEU A 27 5.92 0.86 5.09
C LEU A 27 7.22 1.18 5.82
N LYS A 28 7.14 1.76 7.02
CA LYS A 28 8.33 2.00 7.87
C LYS A 28 9.00 0.69 8.34
N LYS A 29 8.25 -0.40 8.44
CA LYS A 29 8.75 -1.72 8.86
C LYS A 29 9.18 -2.58 7.68
N ALA A 30 8.66 -2.31 6.49
CA ALA A 30 9.00 -3.03 5.29
C ALA A 30 10.45 -2.69 4.88
N PRO A 31 11.28 -3.69 4.54
CA PRO A 31 12.57 -3.43 3.91
C PRO A 31 12.39 -2.68 2.60
N ASP A 32 13.41 -1.91 2.21
CA ASP A 32 13.43 -1.22 0.91
C ASP A 32 13.25 -2.24 -0.24
N GLY A 33 12.49 -1.85 -1.27
CA GLY A 33 12.11 -2.74 -2.37
C GLY A 33 11.05 -3.81 -2.03
N THR A 34 10.62 -3.97 -0.78
CA THR A 34 9.57 -4.93 -0.40
C THR A 34 8.18 -4.30 -0.54
N PRO A 35 7.25 -4.89 -1.31
CA PRO A 35 5.91 -4.34 -1.47
C PRO A 35 5.03 -4.59 -0.24
N VAL A 36 4.38 -3.54 0.26
CA VAL A 36 3.26 -3.65 1.20
C VAL A 36 1.96 -3.77 0.41
N VAL A 37 1.23 -4.87 0.57
CA VAL A 37 0.00 -5.17 -0.17
C VAL A 37 -1.19 -5.19 0.78
N CYS A 38 -2.33 -4.59 0.40
CA CYS A 38 -3.58 -4.63 1.16
C CYS A 38 -4.82 -4.51 0.26
N TYR A 39 -5.99 -4.84 0.80
CA TYR A 39 -7.29 -4.52 0.19
C TYR A 39 -7.91 -3.28 0.82
N VAL A 40 -8.50 -2.43 -0.02
CA VAL A 40 -9.21 -1.20 0.37
C VAL A 40 -10.45 -1.00 -0.49
N ARG A 41 -11.34 -0.09 -0.07
CA ARG A 41 -12.50 0.35 -0.85
C ARG A 41 -12.16 1.49 -1.82
N ARG A 42 -13.11 1.87 -2.67
CA ARG A 42 -12.91 2.89 -3.71
C ARG A 42 -12.48 4.25 -3.15
N ASP A 43 -13.13 4.73 -2.09
CA ASP A 43 -12.85 6.01 -1.42
C ASP A 43 -11.45 6.04 -0.78
N GLN A 44 -11.07 4.92 -0.18
CA GLN A 44 -9.77 4.72 0.44
C GLN A 44 -8.65 4.64 -0.60
N LYS A 45 -8.88 3.99 -1.75
CA LYS A 45 -7.91 3.90 -2.86
C LYS A 45 -7.37 5.29 -3.21
N ASP A 46 -8.25 6.25 -3.46
CA ASP A 46 -7.85 7.59 -3.91
C ASP A 46 -7.08 8.36 -2.81
N THR A 47 -7.39 8.06 -1.55
CA THR A 47 -6.69 8.56 -0.36
C THR A 47 -5.28 7.99 -0.22
N VAL A 48 -5.03 6.78 -0.72
CA VAL A 48 -3.70 6.13 -0.71
C VAL A 48 -2.90 6.53 -1.94
N GLU A 49 -3.48 6.46 -3.13
CA GLU A 49 -2.77 6.66 -4.40
C GLU A 49 -2.10 8.04 -4.50
N THR A 50 -2.84 9.11 -4.18
CA THR A 50 -2.37 10.49 -4.34
C THR A 50 -1.14 10.84 -3.48
N PRO A 51 -1.14 10.61 -2.15
CA PRO A 51 0.01 10.97 -1.32
C PRO A 51 1.23 10.08 -1.54
N PHE A 52 1.05 8.77 -1.73
CA PHE A 52 2.18 7.85 -1.84
C PHE A 52 2.88 7.93 -3.20
N SER A 53 2.14 8.12 -4.30
CA SER A 53 2.73 8.31 -5.63
C SER A 53 3.64 9.54 -5.75
N ARG A 54 3.42 10.56 -4.90
CA ARG A 54 4.24 11.77 -4.83
C ARG A 54 5.41 11.68 -3.85
N SER A 55 5.52 10.59 -3.10
CA SER A 55 6.44 10.48 -1.96
C SER A 55 7.52 9.39 -2.17
N GLY A 56 7.89 9.11 -3.42
CA GLY A 56 8.90 8.09 -3.73
C GLY A 56 8.42 6.65 -3.55
N TYR A 57 7.11 6.41 -3.64
CA TYR A 57 6.56 5.05 -3.66
C TYR A 57 5.96 4.73 -5.02
N GLU A 58 6.25 3.54 -5.52
CA GLU A 58 5.50 2.93 -6.61
C GLU A 58 4.17 2.41 -6.07
N VAL A 59 3.07 2.96 -6.57
CA VAL A 59 1.71 2.55 -6.20
C VAL A 59 1.11 1.74 -7.34
N LYS A 60 0.78 0.48 -7.10
CA LYS A 60 0.06 -0.40 -8.04
C LYS A 60 -1.31 -0.71 -7.49
N VAL A 61 -2.35 -0.36 -8.26
CA VAL A 61 -3.75 -0.64 -7.89
C VAL A 61 -4.36 -1.64 -8.87
N HIS A 62 -4.99 -2.69 -8.33
CA HIS A 62 -5.74 -3.66 -9.10
C HIS A 62 -7.16 -3.77 -8.57
N LYS A 63 -8.17 -3.66 -9.44
CA LYS A 63 -9.57 -3.83 -9.05
C LYS A 63 -9.84 -5.32 -8.80
N ALA A 64 -10.21 -5.67 -7.57
CA ALA A 64 -10.53 -7.04 -7.18
C ALA A 64 -12.04 -7.31 -7.23
N ASP A 65 -12.87 -6.32 -6.93
CA ASP A 65 -14.33 -6.39 -6.99
C ASP A 65 -14.94 -4.98 -7.21
N THR A 66 -16.25 -4.86 -7.17
CA THR A 66 -17.08 -3.67 -7.34
C THR A 66 -16.67 -2.54 -6.38
N ASN A 67 -16.39 -2.86 -5.12
CA ASN A 67 -15.92 -1.89 -4.11
C ASN A 67 -14.69 -2.39 -3.35
N ARG A 68 -13.83 -3.16 -4.03
CA ARG A 68 -12.63 -3.74 -3.43
C ARG A 68 -11.45 -3.64 -4.39
N TYR A 69 -10.36 -3.05 -3.92
CA TYR A 69 -9.15 -2.77 -4.68
C TYR A 69 -7.95 -3.31 -3.92
N ARG A 70 -7.11 -4.07 -4.60
CA ARG A 70 -5.81 -4.48 -4.11
C ARG A 70 -4.82 -3.36 -4.39
N VAL A 71 -4.23 -2.80 -3.36
CA VAL A 71 -3.19 -1.77 -3.46
C VAL A 71 -1.87 -2.38 -3.03
N SER A 72 -0.84 -2.15 -3.83
CA SER A 72 0.55 -2.52 -3.53
C SER A 72 1.39 -1.24 -3.52
N LEU A 73 2.15 -1.05 -2.45
CA LEU A 73 3.03 0.10 -2.24
C LEU A 73 4.44 -0.42 -2.09
N THR A 74 5.32 -0.05 -3.02
CA THR A 74 6.74 -0.38 -2.97
C THR A 74 7.52 0.91 -2.81
N LYS A 75 8.42 0.98 -1.82
CA LYS A 75 9.32 2.12 -1.71
C LYS A 75 10.31 2.06 -2.87
N CYS A 76 10.34 3.09 -3.70
CA CYS A 76 11.40 3.26 -4.69
C CYS A 76 12.68 3.57 -3.91
N GLU A 77 13.79 2.94 -4.25
CA GLU A 77 15.08 3.38 -3.74
C GLU A 77 15.25 4.84 -4.16
N GLU A 78 15.44 5.75 -3.20
CA GLU A 78 16.01 7.05 -3.50
C GLU A 78 17.38 6.74 -4.10
N GLU A 79 17.60 7.10 -5.37
CA GLU A 79 18.94 7.04 -5.94
C GLU A 79 19.85 7.79 -4.98
N PRO A 80 20.93 7.18 -4.46
CA PRO A 80 21.87 7.92 -3.66
C PRO A 80 22.40 9.04 -4.55
N ASP A 81 22.14 10.29 -4.14
CA ASP A 81 22.78 11.49 -4.71
C ASP A 81 24.29 11.20 -4.82
N LEU A 82 24.75 11.04 -6.06
CA LEU A 82 26.15 10.78 -6.44
C LEU A 82 26.98 12.06 -6.35
#